data_AF-A0A9E3BD88-F1
#
_entry.id   AF-A0A9E3BD88-F1
#
_cell.length_a   1.000
_cell.length_b   1.000
_cell.length_c   1.000
_cell.angle_alpha   90.00
_cell.angle_beta   90.00
_cell.angle_gamma   90.00
#
_symmetry.space_group_name_H-M   'P 1'
#
loop_
_entity.id
_entity.type
_entity.pdbx_description
1 polymer ?
#
loop_
_entity_poly.entity_id
_entity_poly.type
_entity_poly.pdbx_seq_one_letter_code
_entity_poly.pdbx_strand_id
1 'polypeptide(L)' 'MEQLQQSFYDAVGGADTFHAIVSRFYQLVAEDEILRRVYPEDDLAGA' A
#
# COMPACT_ATOMS: atom_id res chain seq x y z
N MET A 1 -27.52 21.19 9.30
CA MET A 1 -26.68 20.01 9.62
C MET A 1 -25.47 20.12 8.72
N GLU A 2 -24.31 20.48 9.25
CA GLU A 2 -23.07 20.39 8.47
C GLU A 2 -22.81 18.90 8.22
N GLN A 3 -22.98 18.46 6.98
CA GLN A 3 -22.50 17.15 6.57
C GLN A 3 -20.98 17.20 6.68
N LEU A 4 -20.42 16.51 7.69
CA LEU A 4 -18.99 16.25 7.76
C LEU A 4 -18.60 15.57 6.46
N GLN A 5 -17.91 16.32 5.60
CA GLN A 5 -17.45 15.82 4.32
C GLN A 5 -16.43 14.71 4.62
N GLN A 6 -16.84 13.46 4.43
CA GLN A 6 -15.97 12.32 4.62
C GLN A 6 -14.77 12.45 3.68
N SER A 7 -13.56 12.28 4.22
CA SER A 7 -12.38 12.26 3.38
C SER A 7 -12.42 11.02 2.48
N PHE A 8 -11.83 11.11 1.28
CA PHE A 8 -11.72 9.93 0.41
C PHE A 8 -11.01 8.78 1.13
N TYR A 9 -10.01 9.10 1.94
CA TYR A 9 -9.28 8.13 2.76
C TYR A 9 -10.23 7.32 3.65
N ASP A 10 -11.13 7.97 4.38
CA ASP A 10 -12.12 7.29 5.22
C ASP A 10 -13.16 6.56 4.37
N ALA A 11 -13.55 7.13 3.22
CA ALA A 11 -14.54 6.54 2.32
C ALA A 11 -14.06 5.21 1.70
N VAL A 12 -12.74 5.03 1.54
CA VAL A 12 -12.15 3.80 1.02
C VAL A 12 -11.71 2.81 2.10
N GLY A 13 -12.00 3.08 3.39
CA GLY A 13 -11.68 2.17 4.50
C GLY A 13 -10.42 2.52 5.30
N GLY A 14 -9.83 3.70 5.07
CA GLY A 14 -8.74 4.23 5.89
C GLY A 14 -7.47 3.39 5.84
N ALA A 15 -6.77 3.30 6.98
CA ALA A 15 -5.41 2.76 7.06
C ALA A 15 -5.31 1.32 6.56
N ASP A 16 -6.29 0.48 6.93
CA ASP A 16 -6.29 -0.95 6.61
C ASP A 16 -6.31 -1.20 5.10
N THR A 17 -7.07 -0.40 4.35
CA THR A 17 -7.09 -0.46 2.89
C THR A 17 -5.72 -0.12 2.29
N PHE A 18 -5.08 0.93 2.79
CA PHE A 18 -3.75 1.31 2.30
C PHE A 18 -2.68 0.29 2.69
N HIS A 19 -2.72 -0.28 3.89
CA HIS A 19 -1.83 -1.36 4.28
C HIS A 19 -1.99 -2.58 3.36
N ALA A 20 -3.22 -2.97 3.03
CA ALA A 20 -3.47 -4.07 2.11
C ALA A 20 -2.93 -3.77 0.69
N ILE A 21 -3.10 -2.55 0.20
CA ILE A 21 -2.59 -2.13 -1.11
C ILE A 21 -1.06 -2.16 -1.13
N VAL A 22 -0.40 -1.59 -0.12
CA VAL A 22 1.06 -1.53 -0.06
C VAL A 22 1.66 -2.93 0.09
N SER A 23 1.08 -3.77 0.95
CA SER A 23 1.51 -5.16 1.12
C SER A 23 1.41 -5.94 -0.19
N ARG A 24 0.28 -5.81 -0.91
CA ARG A 24 0.12 -6.45 -2.22
C ARG A 24 1.08 -5.88 -3.27
N PHE A 25 1.36 -4.59 -3.25
CA PHE A 25 2.33 -3.98 -4.15
C PHE A 25 3.72 -4.58 -3.97
N TYR A 26 4.21 -4.69 -2.73
CA TYR A 26 5.53 -5.29 -2.46
C TYR A 26 5.59 -6.78 -2.79
N GLN A 27 4.50 -7.53 -2.61
CA GLN A 27 4.40 -8.91 -3.09
C GLN A 27 4.63 -9.00 -4.61
N LEU A 28 3.99 -8.13 -5.39
CA LEU A 28 4.16 -8.11 -6.85
C LEU A 28 5.55 -7.64 -7.28
N VAL A 29 6.13 -6.67 -6.57
CA VAL A 29 7.51 -6.21 -6.82
C VAL A 29 8.52 -7.34 -6.57
N ALA A 30 8.32 -8.15 -5.52
CA ALA A 30 9.19 -9.28 -5.22
C ALA A 30 9.13 -10.38 -6.30
N GLU A 31 8.00 -10.52 -7.00
CA GLU A 31 7.82 -11.45 -8.11
C GLU A 31 8.41 -10.91 -9.44
N ASP A 32 8.67 -9.61 -9.56
CA ASP A 32 9.19 -8.99 -10.78
C ASP A 32 10.73 -8.95 -10.79
N GLU A 33 11.33 -9.63 -11.77
CA GLU A 33 12.80 -9.77 -11.87
C GLU A 33 13.56 -8.47 -12.12
N ILE A 34 12.90 -7.45 -12.69
CA ILE A 34 13.50 -6.14 -12.93
C ILE A 34 13.37 -5.30 -11.67
N LEU A 35 12.17 -5.23 -11.10
CA LEU A 35 11.90 -4.39 -9.93
C LEU A 35 12.61 -4.91 -8.68
N ARG A 36 12.68 -6.23 -8.48
CA ARG A 36 13.42 -6.83 -7.35
C ARG A 36 14.89 -6.43 -7.29
N ARG A 37 15.52 -6.03 -8.41
CA ARG A 37 16.91 -5.55 -8.41
C ARG A 37 17.05 -4.10 -7.93
N VAL A 38 15.97 -3.33 -8.00
CA VAL A 38 15.92 -1.93 -7.58
C VAL A 38 15.68 -1.82 -6.07
N TYR A 39 15.02 -2.81 -5.48
CA TYR A 39 14.72 -2.86 -4.04
C TYR A 39 15.73 -3.75 -3.30
N PRO A 40 16.45 -3.22 -2.29
CA PRO A 40 17.19 -4.03 -1.33
C PRO A 40 16.26 -5.03 -0.62
N GLU A 41 16.78 -6.18 -0.19
CA GLU A 41 15.97 -7.21 0.49
C GLU A 41 15.31 -6.68 1.77
N ASP A 42 15.97 -5.73 2.46
CA ASP A 42 15.46 -5.08 3.67
C ASP A 42 14.28 -4.13 3.41
N ASP A 43 14.14 -3.55 2.20
CA ASP A 43 13.02 -2.66 1.84
C ASP A 43 11.74 -3.45 1.53
N LEU A 44 11.85 -4.74 1.22
CA LEU A 44 10.69 -5.63 1.02
C LEU A 44 10.04 -6.05 2.35
N ALA A 45 10.72 -5.83 3.48
CA ALA A 45 10.22 -6.15 4.82
C ALA A 45 9.27 -5.06 5.39
N GLY A 46 9.08 -3.94 4.70
CA GLY A 46 8.15 -2.88 5.08
C GLY A 46 6.66 -3.18 4.84
N ALA A 47 6.32 -4.44 4.56
CA ALA A 47 4.99 -4.94 4.18
C ALA A 47 4.22 -5.59 5.33
#